data_AF-A0AA38P6M6-F1
#
_entry.id   AF-A0AA38P6M6-F1
#
_cell.length_a   1.000
_cell.length_b   1.000
_cell.length_c   1.000
_cell.angle_alpha   90.00
_cell.angle_beta   90.00
_cell.angle_gamma   90.00
#
_symmetry.space_group_name_H-M   'P 1'
#
loop_
_entity.id
_entity.type
_entity.pdbx_description
1 polymer ?
#
loop_
_entity_poly.entity_id
_entity_poly.type
_entity_poly.pdbx_seq_one_letter_code
_entity_poly.pdbx_strand_id
1 'polypeptide(L)' 'RASSSYSALVQLYARSSQLDTRLLRFLRFGNCTPWCSFGCNELESDHHLFVKCPAFDSFRSESSSSIISETNAILSNSE' A
#
# COMPACT_ATOMS: atom_id res chain seq x y z
N ARG A 1 -5.93 7.97 14.41
CA ARG A 1 -7.17 8.59 13.88
C ARG A 1 -7.32 8.17 12.42
N ALA A 2 -8.23 7.24 12.07
CA ALA A 2 -8.48 6.89 10.66
C ALA A 2 -9.30 8.01 10.03
N SER A 3 -8.64 9.01 9.43
CA SER A 3 -9.26 10.27 9.04
C SER A 3 -10.09 10.22 7.77
N SER A 4 -10.27 9.06 7.13
CA SER A 4 -11.08 8.96 5.91
C SER A 4 -11.70 7.57 5.74
N SER A 5 -13.01 7.52 5.50
CA SER A 5 -13.73 6.30 5.07
C SER A 5 -13.07 5.62 3.87
N TYR A 6 -12.44 6.41 3.00
CA TYR A 6 -11.68 5.92 1.86
C TYR A 6 -10.46 5.08 2.27
N SER A 7 -9.65 5.56 3.23
CA SER A 7 -8.48 4.81 3.73
C SER A 7 -8.88 3.48 4.39
N ALA A 8 -10.00 3.47 5.11
CA ALA A 8 -10.53 2.24 5.72
C ALA A 8 -10.98 1.22 4.66
N LEU A 9 -11.63 1.68 3.58
CA LEU A 9 -12.01 0.81 2.46
C LEU A 9 -10.80 0.23 1.74
N VAL A 10 -9.77 1.05 1.47
CA VAL A 10 -8.53 0.58 0.85
C VAL A 10 -7.86 -0.50 1.70
N GLN A 11 -7.76 -0.27 3.01
CA GLN A 11 -7.21 -1.26 3.95
C GLN A 11 -8.05 -2.54 4.00
N LEU A 12 -9.38 -2.43 3.98
CA LEU A 12 -10.27 -3.59 3.96
C LEU A 12 -10.08 -4.42 2.68
N TYR A 13 -10.03 -3.77 1.52
CA TYR A 13 -9.83 -4.45 0.24
C TYR A 13 -8.46 -5.06 0.13
N ALA A 14 -7.40 -4.38 0.57
CA ALA A 14 -6.05 -4.95 0.63
C ALA A 14 -6.01 -6.22 1.51
N ARG A 15 -6.61 -6.16 2.70
CA ARG A 15 -6.65 -7.31 3.63
C ARG A 15 -7.50 -8.47 3.13
N SER A 16 -8.52 -8.17 2.32
CA SER A 16 -9.41 -9.18 1.74
C SER A 16 -8.90 -9.70 0.39
N SER A 17 -7.73 -9.26 -0.09
CA SER A 17 -7.23 -9.51 -1.46
C SER A 17 -8.23 -9.12 -2.55
N GLN A 18 -9.01 -8.07 -2.29
CA GLN A 18 -10.04 -7.52 -3.16
C GLN A 18 -9.63 -6.19 -3.78
N LEU A 19 -8.38 -5.75 -3.55
CA LEU A 19 -7.89 -4.52 -4.14
C LEU A 19 -7.81 -4.69 -5.66
N ASP A 20 -8.36 -3.72 -6.39
CA ASP A 20 -8.55 -3.83 -7.84
C ASP A 20 -7.25 -3.59 -8.64
N THR A 21 -6.25 -4.44 -8.37
CA THR A 21 -4.93 -4.44 -9.00
C THR A 21 -4.99 -4.96 -10.42
N ARG A 22 -4.04 -4.56 -11.27
CA ARG A 22 -3.98 -5.05 -12.65
C ARG A 22 -3.80 -6.56 -12.75
N LEU A 23 -3.11 -7.19 -11.80
CA LEU A 23 -3.04 -8.66 -11.76
C LEU A 23 -4.43 -9.28 -11.59
N LEU A 24 -5.23 -8.80 -10.63
CA LEU A 24 -6.58 -9.33 -10.41
C LEU A 24 -7.53 -9.00 -11.57
N ARG A 25 -7.44 -7.79 -12.15
CA ARG A 25 -8.22 -7.46 -13.36
C ARG A 25 -7.86 -8.35 -14.54
N PHE A 26 -6.57 -8.60 -14.76
CA PHE A 26 -6.11 -9.51 -15.81
C PHE A 26 -6.67 -10.91 -15.60
N LEU A 27 -6.58 -11.45 -14.37
CA LEU A 27 -7.11 -12.77 -14.04
C LEU A 27 -8.63 -12.85 -14.19
N ARG A 28 -9.36 -11.78 -13.87
CA ARG A 28 -10.84 -11.76 -13.93
C ARG A 28 -11.39 -11.51 -15.33
N PHE A 29 -10.80 -10.57 -16.07
CA PHE A 29 -11.37 -10.06 -17.33
C PHE A 29 -10.47 -10.26 -18.54
N GLY A 30 -9.16 -10.47 -18.35
CA GLY A 30 -8.19 -10.64 -19.45
C GLY A 30 -8.01 -9.42 -20.35
N ASN A 31 -8.59 -8.27 -20.00
CA ASN A 31 -8.65 -7.08 -20.86
C ASN A 31 -7.51 -6.07 -20.62
N CYS A 32 -6.62 -6.35 -19.67
CA CYS A 32 -5.50 -5.49 -19.35
C CYS A 32 -4.24 -6.32 -19.09
N THR A 33 -3.07 -5.74 -19.31
CA THR A 33 -1.82 -6.36 -18.88
C THR A 33 -1.72 -6.45 -17.33
N PRO A 34 -1.12 -7.52 -16.77
CA PRO A 34 -0.92 -7.66 -15.33
C PRO A 34 0.33 -6.91 -14.80
N TRP A 35 1.11 -6.27 -15.67
CA TRP A 35 2.32 -5.53 -15.29
C TRP A 35 1.99 -4.26 -14.49
N CYS A 36 2.92 -3.85 -13.63
CA CYS A 36 2.82 -2.62 -12.87
C CYS A 36 2.52 -1.39 -13.75
N SER A 37 1.46 -0.66 -13.40
CA SER A 37 1.10 0.63 -14.02
C SER A 37 2.14 1.73 -13.84
N PHE A 38 3.03 1.61 -12.86
CA PHE A 38 4.04 2.60 -12.51
C PHE A 38 5.42 2.32 -13.16
N GLY A 39 5.49 1.43 -14.14
CA GLY A 39 6.70 1.18 -14.94
C GLY A 39 7.68 0.17 -14.34
N CYS A 40 7.27 -0.61 -13.34
CA CYS A 40 8.09 -1.69 -12.81
C CYS A 40 8.02 -2.94 -13.69
N ASN A 41 9.12 -3.69 -13.76
CA ASN A 41 9.14 -5.01 -14.40
C ASN A 41 8.71 -6.12 -13.41
N GLU A 42 7.57 -5.92 -12.73
CA GLU A 42 6.96 -6.88 -11.80
C GLU A 42 5.43 -6.85 -11.98
N LEU A 43 4.75 -7.92 -11.60
CA LEU A 43 3.29 -7.99 -11.61
C LEU A 43 2.70 -7.01 -10.59
N GLU A 44 1.64 -6.31 -10.99
CA GLU A 44 0.92 -5.39 -10.11
C GLU A 44 0.07 -6.19 -9.11
N SER A 45 0.67 -6.59 -8.00
CA SER A 45 -0.02 -7.18 -6.85
C SER A 45 -0.10 -6.18 -5.70
N ASP A 46 -0.97 -6.44 -4.71
CA ASP A 46 -1.06 -5.65 -3.48
C ASP A 46 0.32 -5.57 -2.80
N HIS A 47 1.03 -6.70 -2.70
CA HIS A 47 2.38 -6.72 -2.15
C HIS A 47 3.34 -5.85 -2.97
N HIS A 48 3.28 -5.91 -4.30
CA HIS A 48 4.12 -5.06 -5.13
C HIS A 48 3.84 -3.57 -4.82
N LEU A 49 2.58 -3.13 -4.91
CA LEU A 49 2.19 -1.73 -4.70
C LEU A 49 2.57 -1.21 -3.31
N PHE A 50 2.26 -1.95 -2.24
CA PHE A 50 2.41 -1.45 -0.87
C PHE A 50 3.77 -1.71 -0.25
N VAL A 51 4.56 -2.67 -0.75
CA VAL A 51 5.82 -3.09 -0.10
C VAL A 51 7.05 -2.83 -0.97
N LYS A 52 6.97 -3.06 -2.28
CA LYS A 52 8.15 -3.10 -3.16
C LYS A 52 8.23 -1.97 -4.17
N CYS A 53 7.09 -1.45 -4.63
CA CYS A 53 7.02 -0.57 -5.78
C CYS A 53 7.81 0.72 -5.49
N PRO A 54 8.84 1.06 -6.30
CA PRO A 54 9.65 2.26 -6.11
C PRO A 54 8.85 3.56 -6.21
N ALA A 55 7.75 3.57 -6.96
CA ALA A 55 6.88 4.75 -7.08
C ALA A 55 6.28 5.20 -5.74
N PHE A 56 6.22 4.31 -4.75
CA PHE A 56 5.69 4.60 -3.41
C PHE A 56 6.76 4.60 -2.33
N ASP A 57 8.05 4.63 -2.70
CA ASP A 57 9.13 4.53 -1.72
C ASP A 57 9.17 5.74 -0.78
N SER A 58 9.05 6.95 -1.33
CA SER A 58 8.98 8.18 -0.53
C SER A 58 7.84 8.15 0.50
N PHE A 59 6.65 7.70 0.08
CA PHE A 59 5.50 7.58 0.98
C PHE A 59 5.75 6.57 2.10
N ARG A 60 6.39 5.43 1.81
CA ARG A 60 6.76 4.45 2.83
C ARG A 60 7.79 5.00 3.80
N SER A 61 8.83 5.66 3.29
CA SER A 61 9.86 6.28 4.12
C SER A 61 9.25 7.35 5.04
N GLU A 62 8.45 8.26 4.52
CA GLU A 62 7.78 9.32 5.29
C GLU A 62 6.88 8.73 6.37
N SER A 63 6.04 7.76 6.00
CA SER A 63 5.13 7.09 6.95
C SER A 63 5.90 6.34 8.04
N SER A 64 6.98 5.65 7.68
CA SER A 64 7.84 4.95 8.64
C SER A 64 8.50 5.92 9.61
N SER A 65 9.07 7.03 9.12
CA SER A 65 9.66 8.07 9.97
C SER A 65 8.62 8.68 10.91
N SER A 66 7.41 8.95 10.43
CA SER A 66 6.31 9.47 11.26
C SER A 66 5.94 8.49 12.38
N ILE A 67 5.81 7.20 12.08
CA ILE A 67 5.48 6.16 13.07
C ILE A 67 6.60 6.03 14.11
N ILE A 68 7.86 6.02 13.68
CA ILE A 68 9.01 5.94 14.59
C ILE A 68 9.04 7.15 15.52
N SER A 69 8.84 8.36 14.98
CA SER A 69 8.81 9.59 15.77
C SER A 69 7.69 9.57 16.83
N GLU A 70 6.48 9.18 16.44
CA GLU A 70 5.34 9.10 17.36
C GLU A 70 5.54 8.02 18.43
N THR A 71 6.07 6.86 18.03
CA THR A 71 6.37 5.75 18.94
C THR A 71 7.41 6.18 19.99
N ASN A 72 8.48 6.86 19.57
CA ASN A 72 9.51 7.36 20.48
C ASN A 72 8.94 8.39 21.47
N ALA A 73 8.06 9.28 21.00
CA ALA A 73 7.41 10.26 21.87
C ALA A 73 6.50 9.61 22.94
N ILE A 74 5.82 8.51 22.59
CA ILE A 74 5.01 7.74 23.54
C ILE A 74 5.92 7.06 24.57
N LEU A 75 7.01 6.43 24.13
CA LEU A 75 7.96 5.76 25.02
C LEU A 75 8.60 6.75 25.99
N SER A 76 9.02 7.93 25.54
CA SER A 76 9.63 8.96 26.39
C SER A 76 8.66 9.61 27.39
N ASN A 77 7.35 9.61 27.11
CA ASN A 77 6.33 10.13 28.02
C ASN A 77 5.82 9.08 29.02
N SER A 78 6.27 7.83 28.89
CA SER A 78 5.89 6.71 29.75
C SER A 78 6.90 6.45 30.88
N GLU A 79 8.00 7.21 30.91
CA GLU A 79 9.00 7.28 31.98
C GLU A 79 8.75 8.49 32.89
#